data_AF-A0A3Q4GMV9-F1
#
_entry.id   AF-A0A3Q4GMV9-F1
#
_cell.length_a   1.000
_cell.length_b   1.000
_cell.length_c   1.000
_cell.angle_alpha   90.00
_cell.angle_beta   90.00
_cell.angle_gamma   90.00
#
_symmetry.space_group_name_H-M   'P 1'
#
loop_
_entity.id
_entity.type
_entity.pdbx_description
1 polymer ?
#
loop_
_entity_poly.entity_id
_entity_poly.type
_entity_poly.pdbx_seq_one_letter_code
_entity_poly.pdbx_strand_id
1 'polypeptide(L)'
;MGMDCYCMSQLQVVVQEHQVEVCYLGLTLILQTHVGPREMTNVKGIEGEDGRMCINTEWGGFGDDKSLDDILTEFDVEVDKTSINPGVHIFEKMISGMYLGEIVRLVLVKMTKDKLLFKGQISEALGTPGQFETKAISEIEEPDSGLENAMKILTELGLDWDPVDASVVRLVCDTISSRSAHLCAAALATLVNHIRNNRKLDHLKTTVGVDGTVYRKHPTFSSKLQKAMRLLAPQCDITFLISEDSSGKGAAMVTAVAQRLAHQSRLLEESDGEDNEEEQEKEEGQ
;
A
#
# COMPACT_ATOMS: atom_id res chain seq x y z
N MET A 1 4.25 28.15 -16.04
CA MET A 1 4.06 26.84 -16.70
C MET A 1 3.95 25.82 -15.59
N GLY A 2 2.74 25.30 -15.39
CA GLY A 2 2.37 24.52 -14.20
C GLY A 2 3.02 23.14 -14.21
N MET A 3 3.57 22.75 -13.05
CA MET A 3 3.84 21.35 -12.72
C MET A 3 2.51 20.75 -12.28
N ASP A 4 1.88 20.01 -13.17
CA ASP A 4 0.72 19.19 -12.83
C ASP A 4 1.12 18.15 -11.79
N CYS A 5 0.36 18.12 -10.69
CA CYS A 5 0.47 17.15 -9.61
C CYS A 5 0.34 15.73 -10.15
N TYR A 6 1.44 14.97 -10.17
CA TYR A 6 1.41 13.53 -10.43
C TYR A 6 0.61 12.84 -9.33
N CYS A 7 -0.55 12.29 -9.71
CA CYS A 7 -1.43 11.50 -8.87
C CYS A 7 -0.72 10.17 -8.54
N MET A 8 0.01 10.15 -7.41
CA MET A 8 0.72 8.97 -6.90
C MET A 8 -0.28 7.85 -6.61
N SER A 9 -0.01 6.70 -7.20
CA SER A 9 -0.99 5.65 -7.39
C SER A 9 -0.55 4.42 -6.60
N GLN A 10 -0.89 4.44 -5.30
CA GLN A 10 -0.41 3.49 -4.29
C GLN A 10 -1.57 2.67 -3.69
N LEU A 11 -1.32 1.38 -3.44
CA LEU A 11 -2.22 0.42 -2.77
C LEU A 11 -2.34 0.75 -1.26
N GLN A 12 -3.55 0.85 -0.73
CA GLN A 12 -3.88 1.14 0.68
C GLN A 12 -4.71 -0.03 1.24
N VAL A 13 -4.63 -0.33 2.53
CA VAL A 13 -5.24 -1.54 3.13
C VAL A 13 -5.58 -1.23 4.62
N VAL A 14 -6.84 -1.29 5.06
CA VAL A 14 -7.28 -0.86 6.43
C VAL A 14 -8.15 -1.92 7.13
N VAL A 15 -7.67 -2.58 8.18
CA VAL A 15 -8.34 -3.72 8.84
C VAL A 15 -9.32 -3.28 9.96
N GLN A 16 -10.64 -3.58 9.89
CA GLN A 16 -11.66 -3.23 10.91
C GLN A 16 -12.78 -4.29 11.06
N GLU A 17 -13.33 -4.46 12.27
CA GLU A 17 -14.37 -5.45 12.59
C GLU A 17 -15.53 -4.76 13.36
N HIS A 18 -16.73 -4.80 12.76
CA HIS A 18 -18.03 -4.26 13.22
C HIS A 18 -18.26 -2.74 13.12
N GLN A 19 -19.49 -2.40 12.72
CA GLN A 19 -19.98 -1.11 12.21
C GLN A 19 -19.51 0.12 13.00
N VAL A 20 -18.47 0.82 12.52
CA VAL A 20 -18.29 2.29 12.63
C VAL A 20 -17.46 2.76 11.43
N GLU A 21 -17.91 3.83 10.79
CA GLU A 21 -17.38 4.44 9.58
C GLU A 21 -15.96 5.06 9.70
N VAL A 22 -15.08 4.64 8.76
CA VAL A 22 -14.00 5.39 8.06
C VAL A 22 -12.71 5.78 8.81
N CYS A 23 -11.53 5.36 8.28
CA CYS A 23 -10.29 6.18 8.23
C CYS A 23 -9.23 5.68 7.20
N TYR A 24 -8.50 6.60 6.53
CA TYR A 24 -7.59 6.40 5.36
C TYR A 24 -6.32 7.28 5.40
N LEU A 25 -5.19 6.83 4.79
CA LEU A 25 -4.17 7.58 4.01
C LEU A 25 -3.06 6.62 3.44
N GLY A 26 -2.30 7.05 2.42
CA GLY A 26 -1.49 6.26 1.44
C GLY A 26 -0.47 5.24 1.97
N LEU A 27 -0.30 4.09 1.26
CA LEU A 27 0.50 2.89 1.60
C LEU A 27 0.80 2.66 3.10
N THR A 28 -0.19 2.98 3.93
CA THR A 28 -0.12 3.00 5.37
C THR A 28 -1.18 2.01 5.81
N LEU A 29 -0.75 0.83 6.24
CA LEU A 29 -1.63 -0.02 7.00
C LEU A 29 -1.84 0.60 8.36
N ILE A 30 -3.04 1.15 8.56
CA ILE A 30 -3.53 1.59 9.85
C ILE A 30 -4.09 0.36 10.57
N LEU A 31 -3.37 -0.15 11.55
CA LEU A 31 -3.83 -1.26 12.39
C LEU A 31 -4.57 -0.71 13.58
N GLN A 32 -5.79 -1.20 13.82
CA GLN A 32 -6.46 -1.01 15.10
C GLN A 32 -6.13 -2.21 16.01
N THR A 33 -5.10 -2.06 16.85
CA THR A 33 -4.79 -3.05 17.89
C THR A 33 -5.65 -2.79 19.13
N HIS A 34 -6.09 -3.85 19.81
CA HIS A 34 -6.52 -3.69 21.20
C HIS A 34 -5.30 -3.24 22.01
N VAL A 35 -5.51 -2.28 22.90
CA VAL A 35 -4.55 -1.83 23.90
C VAL A 35 -5.29 -1.96 25.23
N GLY A 36 -5.36 -3.19 25.75
CA GLY A 36 -5.82 -3.38 27.13
C GLY A 36 -4.72 -3.00 28.13
N PRO A 37 -4.99 -3.05 29.44
CA PRO A 37 -4.06 -2.61 30.51
C PRO A 37 -2.78 -3.44 30.64
N ARG A 38 -2.54 -4.37 29.71
CA ARG A 38 -1.29 -5.12 29.55
C ARG A 38 -0.61 -4.92 28.19
N GLU A 39 -1.08 -4.03 27.33
CA GLU A 39 -0.64 -3.90 25.93
C GLU A 39 -0.11 -2.51 25.54
N MET A 40 -0.12 -1.53 26.46
CA MET A 40 0.80 -0.39 26.41
C MET A 40 2.27 -0.79 26.40
N THR A 41 2.57 -2.04 26.73
CA THR A 41 3.92 -2.60 26.60
C THR A 41 4.39 -2.75 25.15
N ASN A 42 3.50 -2.77 24.15
CA ASN A 42 3.85 -3.01 22.75
C ASN A 42 4.16 -1.73 21.95
N VAL A 43 3.61 -0.59 22.37
CA VAL A 43 3.97 0.73 21.81
C VAL A 43 4.76 1.50 22.86
N LYS A 44 6.07 1.32 22.85
CA LYS A 44 6.97 2.01 23.77
C LYS A 44 6.94 3.52 23.49
N GLY A 45 6.57 4.33 24.48
CA GLY A 45 6.67 5.81 24.42
C GLY A 45 5.35 6.58 24.51
N ILE A 46 4.21 5.93 24.77
CA ILE A 46 2.92 6.59 25.01
C ILE A 46 2.38 6.07 26.36
N GLU A 47 1.85 6.97 27.21
CA GLU A 47 1.24 6.66 28.53
C GLU A 47 -0.30 6.51 28.42
N GLY A 48 -0.92 5.58 29.18
CA GLY A 48 -2.38 5.30 29.16
C GLY A 48 -2.82 3.82 28.95
N GLU A 49 -3.22 3.12 30.01
CA GLU A 49 -3.42 1.66 29.97
C GLU A 49 -4.63 1.12 29.17
N ASP A 50 -5.58 1.96 28.73
CA ASP A 50 -6.82 1.51 28.09
C ASP A 50 -7.11 2.19 26.75
N GLY A 51 -7.36 1.40 25.69
CA GLY A 51 -7.89 1.92 24.43
C GLY A 51 -7.61 1.07 23.18
N ARG A 52 -7.78 1.67 22.01
CA ARG A 52 -7.28 1.14 20.74
C ARG A 52 -6.62 2.27 20.00
N MET A 53 -5.43 2.03 19.45
CA MET A 53 -4.71 3.02 18.67
C MET A 53 -4.45 2.50 17.27
N CYS A 54 -4.59 3.42 16.32
CA CYS A 54 -4.24 3.25 14.92
C CYS A 54 -2.72 3.34 14.77
N ILE A 55 -2.06 2.26 14.33
CA ILE A 55 -0.62 2.23 14.06
C ILE A 55 -0.39 2.37 12.56
N ASN A 56 0.40 3.37 12.17
CA ASN A 56 1.00 3.45 10.85
C ASN A 56 2.29 2.61 10.85
N THR A 57 2.32 1.58 10.01
CA THR A 57 3.47 0.66 9.93
C THR A 57 4.63 1.18 9.07
N GLU A 58 4.38 2.13 8.16
CA GLU A 58 5.37 2.57 7.15
C GLU A 58 6.10 1.40 6.47
N TRP A 59 5.37 0.31 6.21
CA TRP A 59 5.91 -0.97 5.74
C TRP A 59 6.60 -0.89 4.36
N GLY A 60 6.46 0.25 3.65
CA GLY A 60 7.19 0.51 2.41
C GLY A 60 8.70 0.50 2.62
N GLY A 61 9.18 0.88 3.81
CA GLY A 61 10.60 0.81 4.22
C GLY A 61 11.09 -0.58 4.64
N PHE A 62 10.27 -1.62 4.56
CA PHE A 62 10.74 -2.98 4.82
C PHE A 62 11.85 -3.34 3.82
N GLY A 63 12.98 -3.87 4.32
CA GLY A 63 14.16 -4.17 3.50
C GLY A 63 15.16 -3.02 3.33
N ASP A 64 14.87 -1.81 3.82
CA ASP A 64 15.85 -0.70 3.82
C ASP A 64 17.11 -1.03 4.65
N ASP A 65 16.95 -1.92 5.64
CA ASP A 65 18.01 -2.49 6.47
C ASP A 65 18.70 -3.72 5.84
N LYS A 66 18.40 -4.03 4.58
CA LYS A 66 18.87 -5.19 3.81
C LYS A 66 18.24 -6.52 4.21
N SER A 67 17.14 -6.52 4.97
CA SER A 67 16.43 -7.74 5.35
C SER A 67 15.80 -8.49 4.15
N LEU A 68 15.73 -7.87 2.97
CA LEU A 68 15.12 -8.41 1.76
C LEU A 68 16.13 -8.70 0.64
N ASP A 69 17.44 -8.56 0.88
CA ASP A 69 18.48 -8.74 -0.13
C ASP A 69 18.45 -10.12 -0.82
N ASP A 70 17.91 -11.14 -0.15
CA ASP A 70 17.77 -12.51 -0.66
C ASP A 70 16.66 -12.69 -1.71
N ILE A 71 15.66 -11.80 -1.73
CA ILE A 71 14.55 -11.83 -2.69
C ILE A 71 14.64 -10.73 -3.76
N LEU A 72 15.50 -9.74 -3.56
CA LEU A 72 15.72 -8.67 -4.55
C LEU A 72 16.38 -9.22 -5.80
N THR A 73 15.85 -8.83 -6.96
CA THR A 73 16.46 -9.14 -8.25
C THR A 73 17.39 -8.02 -8.71
N GLU A 74 18.20 -8.29 -9.74
CA GLU A 74 19.01 -7.25 -10.37
C GLU A 74 18.17 -6.07 -10.90
N PHE A 75 16.90 -6.32 -11.25
CA PHE A 75 15.97 -5.29 -11.72
C PHE A 75 15.51 -4.39 -10.58
N ASP A 76 15.19 -4.96 -9.42
CA ASP A 76 14.78 -4.17 -8.24
C ASP A 76 15.93 -3.30 -7.75
N VAL A 77 17.15 -3.85 -7.75
CA VAL A 77 18.37 -3.12 -7.40
C VAL A 77 18.63 -1.95 -8.36
N GLU A 78 18.39 -2.13 -9.66
CA GLU A 78 18.56 -1.05 -10.64
C GLU A 78 17.48 0.04 -10.50
N VAL A 79 16.23 -0.35 -10.25
CA VAL A 79 15.14 0.60 -9.94
C VAL A 79 15.49 1.42 -8.70
N ASP A 80 15.98 0.78 -7.64
CA ASP A 80 16.37 1.49 -6.42
C ASP A 80 17.49 2.50 -6.67
N LYS A 81 18.56 2.08 -7.34
CA LYS A 81 19.73 2.92 -7.66
C LYS A 81 19.36 4.17 -8.46
N THR A 82 18.39 4.06 -9.37
CA THR A 82 17.98 5.13 -10.28
C THR A 82 16.77 5.92 -9.79
N SER A 83 16.22 5.54 -8.63
CA SER A 83 15.10 6.24 -7.99
C SER A 83 15.51 7.58 -7.35
N ILE A 84 14.50 8.36 -6.96
CA ILE A 84 14.69 9.64 -6.25
C ILE A 84 15.29 9.45 -4.85
N ASN A 85 15.08 8.28 -4.25
CA ASN A 85 15.44 7.93 -2.89
C ASN A 85 16.16 6.57 -2.81
N PRO A 86 17.39 6.42 -3.35
CA PRO A 86 18.11 5.16 -3.32
C PRO A 86 18.33 4.63 -1.89
N GLY A 87 18.14 3.33 -1.69
CA GLY A 87 18.28 2.67 -0.39
C GLY A 87 17.11 2.87 0.57
N VAL A 88 16.03 3.52 0.12
CA VAL A 88 14.85 3.84 0.95
C VAL A 88 13.58 3.35 0.26
N HIS A 89 12.64 2.82 1.04
CA HIS A 89 11.38 2.26 0.56
C HIS A 89 11.55 1.07 -0.40
N ILE A 90 12.45 0.16 -0.06
CA ILE A 90 12.80 -1.02 -0.87
C ILE A 90 11.57 -1.89 -1.13
N PHE A 91 10.77 -2.19 -0.11
CA PHE A 91 9.55 -2.98 -0.28
C PHE A 91 8.52 -2.26 -1.17
N GLU A 92 8.34 -0.95 -1.00
CA GLU A 92 7.43 -0.16 -1.84
C GLU A 92 7.83 -0.26 -3.32
N LYS A 93 9.13 -0.18 -3.62
CA LYS A 93 9.67 -0.27 -4.98
C LYS A 93 9.36 -1.58 -5.67
N MET A 94 9.19 -2.66 -4.91
CA MET A 94 8.82 -3.96 -5.49
C MET A 94 7.34 -4.10 -5.81
N ILE A 95 6.46 -3.31 -5.18
CA ILE A 95 5.01 -3.54 -5.19
C ILE A 95 4.20 -2.41 -5.82
N SER A 96 4.67 -1.17 -5.77
CA SER A 96 3.85 0.00 -6.06
C SER A 96 3.76 0.30 -7.56
N GLY A 97 2.62 0.84 -7.99
CA GLY A 97 2.38 1.16 -9.40
C GLY A 97 3.30 2.23 -9.98
N MET A 98 4.08 2.93 -9.16
CA MET A 98 5.12 3.84 -9.64
C MET A 98 6.30 3.09 -10.25
N TYR A 99 6.59 1.88 -9.79
CA TYR A 99 7.82 1.15 -10.12
C TYR A 99 7.59 -0.11 -10.96
N LEU A 100 6.40 -0.72 -10.93
CA LEU A 100 6.13 -1.96 -11.66
C LEU A 100 6.42 -1.85 -13.17
N GLY A 101 6.01 -0.75 -13.80
CA GLY A 101 6.30 -0.50 -15.21
C GLY A 101 7.80 -0.46 -15.52
N GLU A 102 8.59 0.17 -14.66
CA GLU A 102 10.04 0.26 -14.83
C GLU A 102 10.74 -1.09 -14.62
N ILE A 103 10.27 -1.89 -13.65
CA ILE A 103 10.76 -3.27 -13.46
C ILE A 103 10.50 -4.09 -14.72
N VAL A 104 9.29 -4.03 -15.30
CA VAL A 104 8.97 -4.71 -16.56
C VAL A 104 9.88 -4.21 -17.69
N ARG A 105 10.06 -2.89 -17.82
CA ARG A 105 10.94 -2.30 -18.84
C ARG A 105 12.36 -2.86 -18.75
N LEU A 106 12.95 -2.91 -17.56
CA LEU A 106 14.30 -3.40 -17.35
C LEU A 106 14.44 -4.89 -17.70
N VAL A 107 13.45 -5.71 -17.35
CA VAL A 107 13.38 -7.12 -17.77
C VAL A 107 13.37 -7.22 -19.30
N LEU A 108 12.50 -6.45 -19.97
CA LEU A 108 12.40 -6.45 -21.44
C LEU A 108 13.70 -5.98 -22.10
N VAL A 109 14.34 -4.93 -21.58
CA VAL A 109 15.65 -4.47 -22.04
C VAL A 109 16.69 -5.58 -21.91
N LYS A 110 16.75 -6.28 -20.78
CA LYS A 110 17.70 -7.38 -20.56
C LYS A 110 17.47 -8.52 -21.54
N MET A 111 16.22 -8.98 -21.68
CA MET A 111 15.85 -10.05 -22.62
C MET A 111 16.15 -9.67 -24.08
N THR A 112 15.97 -8.39 -24.44
CA THR A 112 16.34 -7.87 -25.76
C THR A 112 17.86 -7.90 -25.96
N LYS A 113 18.65 -7.44 -24.99
CA LYS A 113 20.13 -7.50 -25.06
C LYS A 113 20.65 -8.93 -25.20
N ASP A 114 19.96 -9.88 -24.57
CA ASP A 114 20.26 -11.31 -24.64
C ASP A 114 19.76 -11.97 -25.94
N LYS A 115 19.15 -11.20 -26.86
CA LYS A 115 18.57 -11.64 -28.14
C LYS A 115 17.42 -12.64 -27.98
N LEU A 116 16.69 -12.58 -26.87
CA LEU A 116 15.52 -13.40 -26.60
C LEU A 116 14.21 -12.74 -27.07
N LEU A 117 14.21 -11.42 -27.20
CA LEU A 117 13.07 -10.63 -27.66
C LEU A 117 13.47 -9.69 -28.79
N PHE A 118 12.49 -9.32 -29.62
CA PHE A 118 12.55 -8.21 -30.59
C PHE A 118 13.77 -8.27 -31.51
N LYS A 119 14.22 -9.50 -31.85
CA LYS A 119 15.41 -9.77 -32.68
C LYS A 119 16.69 -9.09 -32.15
N GLY A 120 16.73 -8.78 -30.85
CA GLY A 120 17.83 -8.09 -30.19
C GLY A 120 17.91 -6.58 -30.44
N GLN A 121 16.85 -5.95 -30.96
CA GLN A 121 16.81 -4.53 -31.25
C GLN A 121 16.06 -3.77 -30.17
N ILE A 122 16.74 -2.83 -29.51
CA ILE A 122 16.13 -1.94 -28.52
C ILE A 122 15.62 -0.69 -29.24
N SER A 123 14.33 -0.37 -29.07
CA SER A 123 13.78 0.91 -29.52
C SER A 123 14.17 2.05 -28.59
N GLU A 124 14.13 3.30 -29.09
CA GLU A 124 14.38 4.49 -28.25
C GLU A 124 13.45 4.54 -27.04
N ALA A 125 12.16 4.20 -27.23
CA ALA A 125 11.18 4.15 -26.15
C ALA A 125 11.55 3.10 -25.10
N LEU A 126 11.86 1.86 -25.50
CA LEU A 126 12.22 0.80 -24.56
C LEU A 126 13.53 1.12 -23.80
N GLY A 127 14.47 1.80 -24.45
CA GLY A 127 15.72 2.26 -23.85
C GLY A 127 15.55 3.38 -22.80
N THR A 128 14.44 4.10 -22.83
CA THR A 128 14.23 5.30 -22.01
C THR A 128 13.45 4.97 -20.73
N PRO A 129 13.96 5.32 -19.52
CA PRO A 129 13.26 5.09 -18.26
C PRO A 129 11.83 5.68 -18.24
N GLY A 130 10.89 4.95 -17.64
CA GLY A 130 9.51 5.40 -17.45
C GLY A 130 8.61 5.33 -18.69
N GLN A 131 9.11 4.93 -19.87
CA GLN A 131 8.29 4.80 -21.08
C GLN A 131 7.38 3.56 -21.10
N PHE A 132 7.66 2.57 -20.25
CA PHE A 132 6.75 1.43 -20.05
C PHE A 132 5.95 1.67 -18.78
N GLU A 133 4.73 2.21 -18.91
CA GLU A 133 3.90 2.56 -17.76
C GLU A 133 3.23 1.32 -17.15
N THR A 134 2.93 1.37 -15.85
CA THR A 134 2.11 0.34 -15.16
C THR A 134 0.72 0.18 -15.77
N LYS A 135 0.21 1.22 -16.45
CA LYS A 135 -1.04 1.12 -17.23
C LYS A 135 -0.94 0.07 -18.34
N ALA A 136 0.21 -0.02 -19.03
CA ALA A 136 0.46 -1.03 -20.05
C ALA A 136 0.35 -2.45 -19.48
N ILE A 137 0.86 -2.68 -18.27
CA ILE A 137 0.72 -3.98 -17.57
C ILE A 137 -0.76 -4.34 -17.42
N SER A 138 -1.59 -3.38 -16.99
CA SER A 138 -3.02 -3.62 -16.79
C SER A 138 -3.74 -3.96 -18.10
N GLU A 139 -3.40 -3.26 -19.19
CA GLU A 139 -3.98 -3.53 -20.52
C GLU A 139 -3.52 -4.88 -21.09
N ILE A 140 -2.24 -5.23 -20.93
CA ILE A 140 -1.65 -6.50 -21.40
C ILE A 140 -2.23 -7.71 -20.66
N GLU A 141 -2.56 -7.54 -19.39
CA GLU A 141 -3.14 -8.60 -18.57
C GLU A 141 -4.65 -8.74 -18.69
N GLU A 142 -5.31 -7.92 -19.51
CA GLU A 142 -6.75 -8.03 -19.75
C GLU A 142 -7.09 -9.44 -20.26
N PRO A 143 -8.06 -10.16 -19.66
CA PRO A 143 -8.34 -11.56 -20.01
C PRO A 143 -8.63 -11.77 -21.49
N ASP A 144 -9.51 -10.94 -22.05
CA ASP A 144 -10.05 -11.12 -23.40
C ASP A 144 -9.19 -10.48 -24.48
N SER A 145 -8.63 -9.29 -24.23
CA SER A 145 -7.89 -8.49 -25.23
C SER A 145 -6.40 -8.35 -24.94
N GLY A 146 -5.87 -9.01 -23.89
CA GLY A 146 -4.50 -8.78 -23.42
C GLY A 146 -3.39 -9.01 -24.46
N LEU A 147 -3.53 -10.02 -25.34
CA LEU A 147 -2.57 -10.24 -26.42
C LEU A 147 -2.63 -9.14 -27.49
N GLU A 148 -3.84 -8.71 -27.86
CA GLU A 148 -4.03 -7.62 -28.83
C GLU A 148 -3.50 -6.29 -28.28
N ASN A 149 -3.74 -6.04 -26.99
CA ASN A 149 -3.20 -4.88 -26.28
C ASN A 149 -1.67 -4.93 -26.26
N ALA A 150 -1.07 -6.09 -25.97
CA ALA A 150 0.39 -6.26 -26.02
C ALA A 150 0.94 -5.92 -27.41
N MET A 151 0.35 -6.46 -28.48
CA MET A 151 0.77 -6.16 -29.86
C MET A 151 0.70 -4.66 -30.18
N LYS A 152 -0.38 -4.00 -29.74
CA LYS A 152 -0.56 -2.55 -29.92
C LYS A 152 0.51 -1.77 -29.16
N ILE A 153 0.73 -2.06 -27.89
CA ILE A 153 1.73 -1.39 -27.04
C ILE A 153 3.15 -1.58 -27.59
N LEU A 154 3.49 -2.80 -28.01
CA LEU A 154 4.81 -3.07 -28.62
C LEU A 154 5.02 -2.28 -29.92
N THR A 155 3.95 -2.12 -30.72
CA THR A 155 3.98 -1.29 -31.92
C THR A 155 4.15 0.19 -31.58
N GLU A 156 3.46 0.70 -30.55
CA GLU A 156 3.57 2.08 -30.06
C GLU A 156 4.97 2.38 -29.49
N LEU A 157 5.60 1.39 -28.86
CA LEU A 157 6.99 1.46 -28.40
C LEU A 157 8.01 1.38 -29.54
N GLY A 158 7.58 1.22 -30.80
CA GLY A 158 8.45 1.15 -31.97
C GLY A 158 9.34 -0.10 -32.00
N LEU A 159 8.87 -1.21 -31.44
CA LEU A 159 9.60 -2.48 -31.41
C LEU A 159 9.26 -3.34 -32.64
N ASP A 160 10.26 -4.03 -33.16
CA ASP A 160 10.08 -5.06 -34.20
C ASP A 160 9.78 -6.41 -33.51
N TRP A 161 8.50 -6.71 -33.33
CA TRP A 161 8.02 -7.84 -32.54
C TRP A 161 7.38 -8.94 -33.42
N ASP A 162 7.36 -10.16 -32.89
CA ASP A 162 6.57 -11.28 -33.41
C ASP A 162 5.51 -11.78 -32.39
N PRO A 163 4.56 -12.65 -32.78
CA PRO A 163 3.50 -13.11 -31.86
C PRO A 163 4.02 -13.83 -30.60
N VAL A 164 5.23 -14.41 -30.64
CA VAL A 164 5.87 -15.02 -29.47
C VAL A 164 6.35 -13.92 -28.53
N ASP A 165 6.95 -12.84 -29.03
CA ASP A 165 7.35 -11.69 -28.21
C ASP A 165 6.16 -11.14 -27.41
N ALA A 166 4.99 -10.96 -28.05
CA ALA A 166 3.78 -10.48 -27.38
C ALA A 166 3.34 -11.41 -26.24
N SER A 167 3.45 -12.73 -26.45
CA SER A 167 3.12 -13.73 -25.43
C SER A 167 4.11 -13.71 -24.26
N VAL A 168 5.40 -13.53 -24.54
CA VAL A 168 6.45 -13.42 -23.52
C VAL A 168 6.29 -12.13 -22.73
N VAL A 169 6.00 -11.00 -23.37
CA VAL A 169 5.74 -9.72 -22.70
C VAL A 169 4.54 -9.83 -21.76
N ARG A 170 3.47 -10.52 -22.18
CA ARG A 170 2.32 -10.82 -21.32
C ARG A 170 2.72 -11.66 -20.11
N LEU A 171 3.56 -12.68 -20.29
CA LEU A 171 4.08 -13.49 -19.19
C LEU A 171 4.95 -12.68 -18.22
N VAL A 172 5.81 -11.79 -18.73
CA VAL A 172 6.62 -10.89 -17.89
C VAL A 172 5.72 -9.98 -17.06
N CYS A 173 4.71 -9.36 -17.67
CA CYS A 173 3.72 -8.53 -16.97
C CYS A 173 3.03 -9.32 -15.84
N ASP A 174 2.48 -10.50 -16.16
CA ASP A 174 1.82 -11.38 -15.20
C ASP A 174 2.75 -11.79 -14.05
N THR A 175 4.02 -12.06 -14.34
CA THR A 175 5.02 -12.44 -13.34
C THR A 175 5.28 -11.29 -12.35
N ILE A 176 5.51 -10.08 -12.85
CA ILE A 176 5.82 -8.91 -12.02
C ILE A 176 4.60 -8.47 -11.21
N SER A 177 3.41 -8.44 -11.81
CA SER A 177 2.17 -8.08 -11.10
C SER A 177 1.79 -9.15 -10.05
N SER A 178 1.99 -10.43 -10.35
CA SER A 178 1.77 -11.52 -9.40
C SER A 178 2.72 -11.45 -8.22
N ARG A 179 4.01 -11.17 -8.47
CA ARG A 179 4.98 -10.93 -7.39
C ARG A 179 4.52 -9.81 -6.48
N SER A 180 4.12 -8.66 -7.06
CA SER A 180 3.62 -7.53 -6.27
C SER A 180 2.40 -7.93 -5.42
N ALA A 181 1.41 -8.59 -6.01
CA ALA A 181 0.22 -9.05 -5.29
C ALA A 181 0.55 -10.04 -4.15
N HIS A 182 1.50 -10.94 -4.37
CA HIS A 182 1.94 -11.92 -3.37
C HIS A 182 2.74 -11.30 -2.22
N LEU A 183 3.63 -10.34 -2.52
CA LEU A 183 4.36 -9.59 -1.50
C LEU A 183 3.40 -8.77 -0.63
N CYS A 184 2.46 -8.07 -1.24
CA CYS A 184 1.38 -7.37 -0.53
C CYS A 184 0.56 -8.32 0.35
N ALA A 185 0.24 -9.51 -0.15
CA ALA A 185 -0.48 -10.52 0.62
C ALA A 185 0.36 -11.05 1.80
N ALA A 186 1.66 -11.30 1.64
CA ALA A 186 2.52 -11.76 2.72
C ALA A 186 2.63 -10.75 3.85
N ALA A 187 2.80 -9.48 3.50
CA ALA A 187 2.85 -8.41 4.48
C ALA A 187 1.49 -8.24 5.18
N LEU A 188 0.36 -8.27 4.44
CA LEU A 188 -0.97 -8.17 5.02
C LEU A 188 -1.31 -9.38 5.91
N ALA A 189 -0.94 -10.58 5.49
CA ALA A 189 -1.12 -11.82 6.24
C ALA A 189 -0.40 -11.76 7.59
N THR A 190 0.80 -11.16 7.63
CA THR A 190 1.54 -10.93 8.87
C THR A 190 0.73 -10.05 9.83
N LEU A 191 0.14 -8.97 9.33
CA LEU A 191 -0.61 -8.02 10.13
C LEU A 191 -1.93 -8.58 10.66
N VAL A 192 -2.73 -9.24 9.82
CA VAL A 192 -4.00 -9.84 10.27
C VAL A 192 -3.76 -10.98 11.26
N ASN A 193 -2.71 -11.78 11.07
CA ASN A 193 -2.34 -12.81 12.04
C ASN A 193 -1.82 -12.20 13.34
N HIS A 194 -1.08 -11.09 13.28
CA HIS A 194 -0.67 -10.35 14.47
C HIS A 194 -1.88 -9.85 15.25
N ILE A 195 -2.87 -9.25 14.57
CA ILE A 195 -4.14 -8.83 15.19
C ILE A 195 -4.86 -10.02 15.82
N ARG A 196 -5.01 -11.13 15.07
CA ARG A 196 -5.68 -12.35 15.54
C ARG A 196 -5.01 -12.89 16.80
N ASN A 197 -3.69 -13.00 16.80
CA ASN A 197 -2.90 -13.52 17.91
C ASN A 197 -2.96 -12.61 19.14
N ASN A 198 -2.82 -11.29 18.97
CA ASN A 198 -2.92 -10.34 20.10
C ASN A 198 -4.30 -10.40 20.76
N ARG A 199 -5.36 -10.51 19.95
CA ARG A 199 -6.74 -10.68 20.44
C ARG A 199 -7.02 -12.09 20.97
N LYS A 200 -6.06 -13.02 20.90
CA LYS A 200 -6.21 -14.43 21.29
C LYS A 200 -7.41 -15.11 20.64
N LEU A 201 -7.63 -14.82 19.36
CA LEU A 201 -8.73 -15.39 18.58
C LEU A 201 -8.24 -16.61 17.81
N ASP A 202 -9.06 -17.67 17.80
CA ASP A 202 -8.82 -18.83 16.93
C ASP A 202 -9.04 -18.46 15.46
N HIS A 203 -10.04 -17.62 15.19
CA HIS A 203 -10.39 -17.12 13.86
C HIS A 203 -10.66 -15.62 13.90
N LEU A 204 -10.16 -14.87 12.91
CA LEU A 204 -10.38 -13.43 12.79
C LEU A 204 -11.30 -13.16 11.61
N LYS A 205 -12.42 -12.46 11.82
CA LYS A 205 -13.23 -11.92 10.72
C LYS A 205 -13.00 -10.43 10.64
N THR A 206 -12.60 -9.91 9.49
CA THR A 206 -12.28 -8.49 9.42
C THR A 206 -12.44 -7.92 8.01
N THR A 207 -12.53 -6.60 7.93
CA THR A 207 -12.72 -5.85 6.71
C THR A 207 -11.50 -5.02 6.44
N VAL A 208 -10.99 -5.06 5.22
CA VAL A 208 -9.81 -4.35 4.75
C VAL A 208 -10.21 -3.26 3.76
N GLY A 209 -10.15 -1.99 4.14
CA GLY A 209 -10.37 -0.85 3.25
C GLY A 209 -9.19 -0.64 2.30
N VAL A 210 -9.44 -0.59 0.99
CA VAL A 210 -8.42 -0.52 -0.05
C VAL A 210 -8.61 0.66 -0.97
N ASP A 211 -7.52 1.35 -1.28
CA ASP A 211 -7.44 2.41 -2.27
C ASP A 211 -6.16 2.16 -3.09
N GLY A 212 -6.09 2.66 -4.31
CA GLY A 212 -4.94 2.47 -5.18
C GLY A 212 -5.32 2.05 -6.59
N THR A 213 -4.72 2.70 -7.58
CA THR A 213 -4.99 2.45 -8.99
C THR A 213 -4.64 1.04 -9.41
N VAL A 214 -3.54 0.46 -8.93
CA VAL A 214 -3.15 -0.91 -9.27
C VAL A 214 -4.24 -1.88 -8.80
N TYR A 215 -4.71 -1.77 -7.56
CA TYR A 215 -5.78 -2.64 -7.06
C TYR A 215 -7.10 -2.48 -7.82
N ARG A 216 -7.45 -1.23 -8.12
CA ARG A 216 -8.73 -0.90 -8.76
C ARG A 216 -8.78 -1.21 -10.24
N LYS A 217 -7.71 -0.87 -10.97
CA LYS A 217 -7.69 -0.86 -12.43
C LYS A 217 -7.04 -2.09 -13.03
N HIS A 218 -6.17 -2.78 -12.30
CA HIS A 218 -5.52 -3.96 -12.83
C HIS A 218 -6.49 -5.17 -12.79
N PRO A 219 -6.72 -5.86 -13.91
CA PRO A 219 -7.82 -6.83 -14.04
C PRO A 219 -7.70 -8.02 -13.08
N THR A 220 -6.48 -8.46 -12.79
CA THR A 220 -6.23 -9.69 -12.03
C THR A 220 -5.61 -9.46 -10.64
N PHE A 221 -5.21 -8.23 -10.29
CA PHE A 221 -4.37 -7.97 -9.11
C PHE A 221 -5.09 -8.29 -7.80
N SER A 222 -6.32 -7.80 -7.65
CA SER A 222 -7.15 -8.06 -6.47
C SER A 222 -7.41 -9.55 -6.26
N SER A 223 -7.67 -10.30 -7.34
CA SER A 223 -7.87 -11.75 -7.31
C SER A 223 -6.60 -12.49 -6.88
N LYS A 224 -5.43 -12.11 -7.43
CA LYS A 224 -4.12 -12.66 -7.05
C LYS A 224 -3.83 -12.44 -5.57
N LEU A 225 -4.01 -11.21 -5.09
CA LEU A 225 -3.81 -10.85 -3.68
C LEU A 225 -4.75 -11.66 -2.77
N GLN A 226 -6.05 -11.71 -3.07
CA GLN A 226 -7.02 -12.45 -2.26
C GLN A 226 -6.75 -13.96 -2.24
N LYS A 227 -6.32 -14.55 -3.36
CA LYS A 227 -5.94 -15.96 -3.41
C LYS A 227 -4.72 -16.23 -2.52
N ALA A 228 -3.68 -15.40 -2.60
CA ALA A 228 -2.51 -15.53 -1.75
C ALA A 228 -2.85 -15.34 -0.26
N MET A 229 -3.74 -14.40 0.07
CA MET A 229 -4.21 -14.20 1.45
C MET A 229 -4.88 -15.45 2.04
N ARG A 230 -5.70 -16.17 1.25
CA ARG A 230 -6.32 -17.42 1.72
C ARG A 230 -5.29 -18.51 2.04
N LEU A 231 -4.15 -18.51 1.37
CA LEU A 231 -3.06 -19.45 1.64
C LEU A 231 -2.24 -19.04 2.85
N LEU A 232 -1.95 -17.74 3.00
CA LEU A 232 -1.04 -17.20 4.02
C LEU A 232 -1.71 -16.92 5.37
N ALA A 233 -3.02 -16.66 5.37
CA ALA A 233 -3.81 -16.40 6.57
C ALA A 233 -5.15 -17.18 6.54
N PRO A 234 -5.11 -18.53 6.56
CA PRO A 234 -6.32 -19.36 6.42
C PRO A 234 -7.31 -19.22 7.59
N GLN A 235 -6.86 -18.71 8.74
CA GLN A 235 -7.69 -18.43 9.93
C GLN A 235 -8.21 -16.98 9.98
N CYS A 236 -8.15 -16.26 8.85
CA CYS A 236 -8.57 -14.88 8.75
C CYS A 236 -9.55 -14.72 7.58
N ASP A 237 -10.82 -14.47 7.88
CA ASP A 237 -11.83 -14.10 6.88
C ASP A 237 -11.77 -12.61 6.60
N ILE A 238 -11.23 -12.25 5.43
CA ILE A 238 -10.97 -10.86 5.08
C ILE A 238 -11.92 -10.41 3.97
N THR A 239 -12.70 -9.36 4.25
CA THR A 239 -13.53 -8.65 3.26
C THR A 239 -12.79 -7.42 2.76
N PHE A 240 -12.47 -7.32 1.47
CA PHE A 240 -11.83 -6.11 0.92
C PHE A 240 -12.89 -5.09 0.46
N LEU A 241 -12.82 -3.85 0.94
CA LEU A 241 -13.71 -2.75 0.54
C LEU A 241 -12.93 -1.68 -0.20
N ILE A 242 -13.32 -1.37 -1.44
CA ILE A 242 -12.65 -0.32 -2.23
C ILE A 242 -13.18 1.06 -1.82
N SER A 243 -12.27 2.02 -1.69
CA SER A 243 -12.59 3.44 -1.50
C SER A 243 -12.39 4.25 -2.77
N GLU A 244 -13.35 5.13 -3.06
CA GLU A 244 -13.30 6.03 -4.23
C GLU A 244 -12.76 7.43 -3.88
N ASP A 245 -12.94 7.91 -2.64
CA ASP A 245 -12.54 9.26 -2.17
C ASP A 245 -12.09 9.22 -0.71
N SER A 246 -10.96 8.55 -0.49
CA SER A 246 -10.62 7.97 0.79
C SER A 246 -9.99 8.96 1.77
N SER A 247 -8.99 9.71 1.31
CA SER A 247 -8.17 10.59 2.15
C SER A 247 -8.95 11.80 2.68
N GLY A 248 -9.80 12.42 1.85
CA GLY A 248 -10.58 13.60 2.25
C GLY A 248 -11.65 13.29 3.31
N LYS A 249 -12.41 12.21 3.13
CA LYS A 249 -13.46 11.81 4.09
C LYS A 249 -12.86 11.30 5.40
N GLY A 250 -11.78 10.51 5.33
CA GLY A 250 -11.06 10.03 6.52
C GLY A 250 -10.48 11.18 7.34
N ALA A 251 -9.79 12.13 6.68
CA ALA A 251 -9.24 13.30 7.35
C ALA A 251 -10.33 14.15 8.03
N ALA A 252 -11.49 14.32 7.38
CA ALA A 252 -12.62 15.05 7.97
C ALA A 252 -13.16 14.37 9.24
N MET A 253 -13.27 13.04 9.25
CA MET A 253 -13.73 12.27 10.42
C MET A 253 -12.74 12.37 11.59
N VAL A 254 -11.43 12.20 11.33
CA VAL A 254 -10.39 12.38 12.36
C VAL A 254 -10.43 13.80 12.92
N THR A 255 -10.55 14.80 12.03
CA THR A 255 -10.66 16.21 12.42
C THR A 255 -11.88 16.46 13.30
N ALA A 256 -13.03 15.89 12.96
CA ALA A 256 -14.25 16.02 13.76
C ALA A 256 -14.09 15.40 15.17
N VAL A 257 -13.46 14.23 15.27
CA VAL A 257 -13.16 13.59 16.57
C VAL A 257 -12.17 14.44 17.37
N ALA A 258 -11.10 14.91 16.75
CA ALA A 258 -10.10 15.76 17.40
C ALA A 258 -10.72 17.08 17.90
N GLN A 259 -11.57 17.72 17.09
CA GLN A 259 -12.30 18.93 17.48
C GLN A 259 -13.22 18.68 18.68
N ARG A 260 -13.94 17.55 18.71
CA ARG A 260 -14.80 17.19 19.84
C ARG A 260 -14.00 17.00 21.13
N LEU A 261 -12.88 16.27 21.07
CA LEU A 261 -12.02 16.05 22.24
C LEU A 261 -11.38 17.35 22.74
N ALA A 262 -10.93 18.21 21.82
CA ALA A 262 -10.39 19.54 22.16
C ALA A 262 -11.45 20.49 22.73
N HIS A 263 -12.72 20.33 22.36
CA HIS A 263 -13.81 21.09 22.96
C HIS A 263 -14.13 20.59 24.38
N GLN A 264 -14.21 19.27 24.58
CA GLN A 264 -14.42 18.69 25.91
C GLN A 264 -13.31 19.03 26.90
N SER A 265 -12.05 19.04 26.45
CA SER A 265 -10.91 19.39 27.31
C SER A 265 -11.00 20.86 27.77
N ARG A 266 -11.37 21.78 26.87
CA ARG A 266 -11.58 23.20 27.21
C ARG A 266 -12.71 23.41 28.23
N LEU A 267 -13.82 22.68 28.09
CA LEU A 267 -14.93 22.78 29.06
C LEU A 267 -14.53 22.31 30.46
N LEU A 268 -13.64 21.30 30.56
CA LEU A 268 -13.12 20.82 31.85
C LEU A 268 -12.13 21.82 32.46
N GLU A 269 -11.27 22.44 31.65
CA GLU A 269 -10.37 23.50 32.11
C GLU A 269 -11.14 24.75 32.60
N GLU A 270 -12.26 25.08 31.94
CA GLU A 270 -13.15 26.18 32.37
C GLU A 270 -13.89 25.85 33.66
N SER A 271 -14.38 24.61 33.86
CA SER A 271 -15.05 24.22 35.11
C SER A 271 -14.09 24.13 36.31
N ASP A 272 -12.87 23.61 36.10
CA ASP A 272 -11.86 23.55 37.16
C ASP A 272 -11.34 24.96 37.53
N GLY A 273 -11.41 25.93 36.60
CA GLY A 273 -11.10 27.33 36.85
C GLY A 273 -12.15 28.03 37.72
N GLU A 274 -13.44 27.79 37.45
CA GLU A 274 -14.55 28.36 38.22
C GLU A 274 -14.60 27.82 39.66
N ASP A 275 -14.32 26.52 39.87
CA ASP A 275 -14.27 25.92 41.21
C ASP A 275 -13.11 26.48 42.07
N ASN A 276 -11.97 26.80 41.46
CA ASN A 276 -10.82 27.40 42.16
C ASN A 276 -11.03 28.88 42.53
N GLU A 277 -11.77 29.64 41.72
CA GLU A 277 -12.15 31.02 42.04
C GLU A 277 -13.18 31.07 43.18
N GLU A 278 -14.15 30.14 43.21
CA GLU A 278 -15.12 30.03 44.31
C GLU A 278 -14.50 29.56 45.65
N GLU A 279 -13.43 28.77 45.62
CA GLU A 279 -12.70 28.39 46.85
C GLU A 279 -11.83 29.55 47.38
N GLN A 280 -11.21 30.34 46.51
CA GLN A 280 -10.42 31.51 46.92
C GLN A 280 -11.30 32.63 47.52
N GLU A 281 -12.49 32.89 46.96
CA GLU A 281 -13.43 33.86 47.54
C GLU A 281 -13.99 33.41 48.91
N LYS A 282 -14.02 32.10 49.20
CA LYS A 282 -14.42 31.56 50.52
C LYS A 282 -13.29 31.63 51.56
N GLU A 283 -12.03 31.59 51.16
CA GLU A 283 -10.88 31.76 52.05
C GLU A 283 -10.55 33.22 52.35
N GLU A 284 -10.74 34.15 51.41
CA GLU A 284 -10.54 35.59 51.65
C GLU A 284 -11.70 36.27 52.41
N GLY A 285 -12.82 35.58 52.57
CA GLY A 285 -14.01 36.04 53.29
C GLY A 285 -14.08 35.69 54.79
N GLN A 286 -13.02 35.11 55.38
CA GLN A 286 -12.92 34.79 56.82
C GLN A 286 -12.05 35.76 57.62
#